data_AF-W0S1L3-F1
#
_entry.id   AF-W0S1L3-F1
#
_cell.length_a   1.000
_cell.length_b   1.000
_cell.length_c   1.000
_cell.angle_alpha   90.00
_cell.angle_beta   90.00
_cell.angle_gamma   90.00
#
_symmetry.space_group_name_H-M   'P 1'
#
loop_
_entity.id
_entity.type
_entity.pdbx_description
1 polymer ?
#
loop_
_entity_poly.entity_id
_entity_poly.type
_entity_poly.pdbx_seq_one_letter_code
_entity_poly.pdbx_strand_id
1 'polypeptide(L)'
;PLYIFGKAGIGKTHLIQAIGNHILKKTHSSKKVLYVKADGFIEEFTNQLRKAKMEDFNEKYRDIDLLLVDDIQIMAGATRTQ
;
A
#
# COMPACT_ATOMS: atom_id res chain seq x y z
N PRO A 1 -1.66 11.08 8.09
CA PRO A 1 -0.77 10.11 7.40
C PRO A 1 0.56 10.04 8.17
N LEU A 2 1.12 8.83 8.36
CA LEU A 2 2.42 8.63 9.00
C LEU A 2 3.45 8.31 7.90
N TYR A 3 4.56 9.03 7.89
CA TYR A 3 5.65 8.80 6.93
C TYR A 3 6.91 8.34 7.67
N ILE A 4 7.41 7.16 7.30
CA ILE A 4 8.60 6.54 7.89
C ILE A 4 9.69 6.51 6.82
N PHE A 5 10.82 7.17 7.08
CA PHE A 5 11.93 7.27 6.13
C PHE A 5 13.27 6.94 6.79
N GLY A 6 14.22 6.49 5.96
CA GLY A 6 15.59 6.21 6.37
C GLY A 6 16.25 5.17 5.47
N LYS A 7 17.54 4.90 5.74
CA LYS A 7 18.41 4.04 4.93
C LYS A 7 17.84 2.63 4.73
N ALA A 8 18.35 1.90 3.74
CA ALA A 8 18.03 0.48 3.56
C ALA A 8 18.42 -0.33 4.81
N GLY A 9 17.67 -1.38 5.12
CA GLY A 9 18.01 -2.31 6.22
C GLY A 9 17.67 -1.86 7.65
N ILE A 10 17.12 -0.65 7.87
CA ILE A 10 16.81 -0.15 9.23
C ILE A 10 15.47 -0.66 9.81
N GLY A 11 14.79 -1.58 9.12
CA GLY A 11 13.52 -2.15 9.59
C GLY A 11 12.24 -1.39 9.22
N LYS A 12 12.25 -0.54 8.18
CA LYS A 12 11.05 0.21 7.73
C LYS A 12 9.86 -0.70 7.42
N THR A 13 10.05 -1.67 6.52
CA THR A 13 9.05 -2.69 6.17
C THR A 13 8.59 -3.45 7.39
N HIS A 14 9.53 -3.82 8.28
CA HIS A 14 9.20 -4.53 9.51
C HIS A 14 8.27 -3.70 10.42
N LEU A 15 8.56 -2.42 10.61
CA LEU A 15 7.73 -1.51 11.40
C LEU A 15 6.35 -1.30 10.78
N ILE A 16 6.28 -1.09 9.47
CA ILE A 16 5.02 -0.96 8.72
C ILE A 16 4.13 -2.21 8.94
N GLN A 17 4.70 -3.41 8.76
CA GLN A 17 3.99 -4.67 8.98
C GLN A 17 3.59 -4.87 10.45
N ALA A 18 4.46 -4.49 11.39
CA ALA A 18 4.17 -4.59 12.82
C ALA A 18 2.97 -3.73 13.23
N ILE A 19 2.82 -2.53 12.66
CA ILE A 19 1.66 -1.66 12.88
C ILE A 19 0.37 -2.35 12.42
N GLY A 20 0.34 -2.89 11.20
CA GLY A 20 -0.84 -3.60 10.66
C GLY A 20 -1.22 -4.81 11.51
N ASN A 21 -0.23 -5.65 11.85
CA ASN A 21 -0.43 -6.82 12.69
C ASN A 21 -0.90 -6.48 14.11
N HIS A 22 -0.39 -5.39 14.70
CA HIS A 22 -0.83 -4.93 16.01
C HIS A 22 -2.31 -4.54 16.01
N ILE A 23 -2.75 -3.82 14.97
CA ILE A 23 -4.14 -3.40 14.82
C ILE A 23 -5.04 -4.61 14.64
N LEU A 24 -4.71 -5.53 13.73
CA LEU A 24 -5.47 -6.76 13.50
C LEU A 24 -5.64 -7.60 14.78
N LYS A 25 -4.59 -7.70 15.60
CA LYS A 25 -4.62 -8.41 16.89
C LYS A 25 -5.49 -7.72 17.93
N LYS A 26 -5.51 -6.38 17.99
CA LYS A 26 -6.27 -5.63 19.00
C LYS A 26 -7.75 -5.49 18.67
N THR A 27 -8.13 -5.38 17.40
CA THR A 27 -9.52 -5.04 17.01
C THR A 27 -10.41 -6.24 16.70
N HIS A 28 -9.99 -7.45 17.07
CA HIS A 28 -10.71 -8.70 16.81
C HIS A 28 -11.27 -8.78 15.37
N SER A 29 -10.37 -8.72 14.37
CA SER A 29 -10.64 -8.98 12.94
C SER A 29 -11.61 -8.06 12.17
N SER A 30 -12.24 -7.07 12.79
CA SER A 30 -13.22 -6.20 12.09
C SER A 30 -12.61 -5.15 11.15
N LYS A 31 -11.30 -4.88 11.28
CA LYS A 31 -10.60 -3.85 10.53
C LYS A 31 -10.01 -4.37 9.22
N LYS A 32 -10.30 -3.68 8.12
CA LYS A 32 -9.74 -3.95 6.79
C LYS A 32 -8.37 -3.27 6.66
N VAL A 33 -7.31 -4.05 6.78
CA VAL A 33 -5.92 -3.59 6.63
C VAL A 33 -5.37 -4.06 5.29
N LEU A 34 -4.93 -3.11 4.46
CA LEU A 34 -4.27 -3.39 3.19
C LEU A 34 -2.81 -2.97 3.25
N TYR A 35 -1.91 -3.94 3.04
CA TYR A 35 -0.51 -3.69 2.77
C TYR A 35 -0.24 -3.82 1.28
N VAL A 36 0.46 -2.85 0.71
CA VAL A 36 0.84 -2.85 -0.70
C VAL A 36 2.23 -2.23 -0.85
N LYS A 37 3.04 -2.78 -1.77
CA LYS A 37 4.25 -2.09 -2.23
C LYS A 37 3.89 -1.14 -3.38
N ALA A 38 4.60 -0.03 -3.48
CA ALA A 38 4.38 0.97 -4.52
C ALA A 38 4.37 0.41 -5.96
N ASP A 39 5.23 -0.55 -6.28
CA ASP A 39 5.29 -1.22 -7.58
C ASP A 39 4.01 -2.04 -7.87
N GLY A 40 3.56 -2.86 -6.92
CA GLY A 40 2.33 -3.64 -7.03
C GLY A 40 1.08 -2.76 -7.15
N PHE A 41 1.07 -1.60 -6.47
CA PHE A 41 0.01 -0.61 -6.65
C PHE A 41 -0.06 -0.09 -8.09
N ILE A 42 1.10 0.28 -8.66
CA ILE A 42 1.18 0.80 -10.04
C ILE A 42 0.80 -0.28 -11.06
N GLU A 43 1.25 -1.52 -10.86
CA GLU A 43 0.90 -2.65 -11.70
C GLU A 43 -0.61 -2.91 -11.68
N GLU A 44 -1.21 -2.96 -10.49
CA GLU A 44 -2.64 -3.18 -10.34
C GLU A 44 -3.45 -2.04 -10.97
N PHE A 45 -3.06 -0.79 -10.74
CA PHE A 45 -3.66 0.38 -11.36
C PHE A 45 -3.63 0.29 -12.88
N THR A 46 -2.46 0.00 -13.46
CA THR A 46 -2.27 -0.11 -14.91
C THR A 46 -3.10 -1.26 -15.49
N ASN A 47 -3.13 -2.41 -14.81
CA ASN A 47 -3.89 -3.57 -15.25
C ASN A 47 -5.39 -3.32 -15.24
N GLN A 48 -5.92 -2.70 -14.17
CA GLN A 48 -7.35 -2.40 -14.08
C GLN A 48 -7.77 -1.27 -15.02
N LEU A 49 -6.88 -0.30 -15.26
CA LEU A 49 -7.10 0.73 -16.28
C LEU A 49 -7.23 0.11 -17.68
N ARG A 50 -6.30 -0.79 -18.06
CA ARG A 50 -6.34 -1.50 -19.35
C ARG A 50 -7.59 -2.37 -19.52
N LYS A 51 -8.10 -2.94 -18.43
CA LYS A 51 -9.31 -3.78 -18.44
C LYS A 51 -10.62 -2.99 -18.37
N ALA A 52 -10.56 -1.66 -18.30
CA ALA A 52 -11.72 -0.79 -18.02
C ALA A 52 -12.46 -1.18 -16.71
N LYS A 53 -11.73 -1.67 -15.71
CA LYS A 53 -12.22 -2.11 -14.40
C LYS A 53 -11.71 -1.23 -13.26
N MET A 54 -11.66 0.08 -13.50
CA MET A 54 -11.17 1.05 -12.51
C MET A 54 -12.07 1.14 -11.27
N GLU A 55 -13.32 0.69 -11.37
CA GLU A 55 -14.23 0.59 -10.23
C GLU A 55 -13.71 -0.41 -9.19
N ASP A 56 -13.35 -1.63 -9.60
CA ASP A 56 -12.75 -2.66 -8.73
C ASP A 56 -11.49 -2.14 -8.01
N PHE A 57 -10.65 -1.40 -8.73
CA PHE A 57 -9.47 -0.76 -8.15
C PHE A 57 -9.87 0.26 -7.07
N ASN A 58 -10.78 1.18 -7.40
CA ASN A 58 -11.22 2.19 -6.46
C ASN A 58 -11.90 1.59 -5.23
N GLU A 59 -12.73 0.56 -5.39
CA GLU A 59 -13.40 -0.14 -4.29
C GLU A 59 -12.36 -0.75 -3.34
N LYS A 60 -11.40 -1.51 -3.86
CA LYS A 60 -10.33 -2.13 -3.06
C LYS A 60 -9.55 -1.12 -2.21
N TYR A 61 -9.21 0.04 -2.76
CA TYR A 61 -8.37 1.04 -2.06
C TYR A 61 -9.17 2.05 -1.24
N ARG A 62 -10.50 2.15 -1.43
CA ARG A 62 -11.38 3.03 -0.62
C ARG A 62 -12.12 2.29 0.48
N ASP A 63 -12.39 1.00 0.33
CA ASP A 63 -13.05 0.15 1.32
C ASP A 63 -12.04 -0.47 2.31
N ILE A 64 -11.18 0.37 2.90
CA ILE A 64 -10.18 -0.05 3.89
C ILE A 64 -10.11 0.91 5.07
N ASP A 65 -9.84 0.36 6.26
CA ASP A 65 -9.61 1.15 7.47
C ASP A 65 -8.16 1.62 7.60
N LEU A 66 -7.21 0.86 7.02
CA LEU A 66 -5.79 1.16 7.07
C LEU A 66 -5.09 0.77 5.77
N LEU A 67 -4.45 1.76 5.14
CA LEU A 67 -3.55 1.56 4.02
C LEU A 67 -2.10 1.66 4.49
N LEU A 68 -1.33 0.61 4.25
CA LEU A 68 0.11 0.55 4.48
C LEU A 68 0.81 0.48 3.13
N VAL A 69 1.55 1.52 2.78
CA VAL A 69 2.32 1.58 1.52
C VAL A 69 3.80 1.49 1.84
N ASP A 70 4.49 0.52 1.27
CA ASP A 70 5.95 0.40 1.35
C ASP A 70 6.62 0.84 0.05
N ASP A 71 7.91 1.18 0.15
CA ASP A 71 8.76 1.60 -0.97
C ASP A 71 8.19 2.73 -1.85
N ILE A 72 7.50 3.71 -1.25
CA ILE A 72 6.85 4.83 -1.94
C ILE A 72 7.77 5.62 -2.90
N GLN A 73 9.09 5.59 -2.67
CA GLN A 73 10.08 6.19 -3.55
C GLN A 73 10.02 5.65 -5.00
N ILE A 74 9.54 4.42 -5.18
CA ILE A 74 9.34 3.82 -6.52
C ILE A 74 8.33 4.63 -7.32
N MET A 75 7.28 5.19 -6.69
CA MET A 75 6.27 5.99 -7.38
C MET A 75 6.85 7.29 -7.94
N ALA A 76 7.84 7.89 -7.29
CA ALA A 76 8.51 9.10 -7.79
C ALA A 76 9.31 8.84 -9.07
N GLY A 77 9.79 7.60 -9.27
CA GLY A 77 10.46 7.18 -10.49
C GLY A 77 9.50 6.87 -11.65
N ALA A 78 8.27 6.46 -11.34
CA ALA A 78 7.27 6.06 -12.35
C ALA A 78 6.81 7.22 -13.24
N THR A 79 7.00 8.48 -12.82
CA THR A 79 6.69 9.65 -13.65
C THR A 79 7.72 9.90 -14.76
N ARG A 80 8.86 9.18 -14.77
CA ARG A 80 9.98 9.43 -15.70
C ARG A 80 10.07 8.52 -16.92
N THR A 81 9.24 7.50 -17.04
CA THR A 81 9.19 6.66 -18.25
C THR A 81 8.06 7.15 -19.15
N GLN A 82 8.44 7.98 -20.12
CA GLN A 82 7.68 8.26 -21.35
C GLN A 82 7.76 7.06 -22.29
#